data_AF-A0A8J5BUM7-F1
#
_entry.id   AF-A0A8J5BUM7-F1
#
_cell.length_a   1.000
_cell.length_b   1.000
_cell.length_c   1.000
_cell.angle_alpha   90.00
_cell.angle_beta   90.00
_cell.angle_gamma   90.00
#
_symmetry.space_group_name_H-M   'P 1'
#
loop_
_entity.id
_entity.type
_entity.pdbx_description
1 polymer ?
#
loop_
_entity_poly.entity_id
_entity_poly.type
_entity_poly.pdbx_seq_one_letter_code
_entity_poly.pdbx_strand_id
1 'polypeptide(L)'
;MNSMQNNAQPAATALMHPGSSENRASIMRQENLEAGLSVISSPLTASQDVLPSGVRHRLATAYEGYEFDLPAFIDFRGIIYRCGILHFHERDLARGMILFSGRSLEPDVTRFYAASAFHYNKFSHVQHSFDWFISSVVTLSHNRKHVPITQGASASAYQLIPSASGEIKDISSFMLEELQEYMKEHHPSDLTTVVSKNLTRKIVKGILMPVIYGKTQKSTADDLKVLFSQYLAWQDHVKLAKISFAFWKHQSAFLGALIGLIRNIGNFVFAKGRPVVYRIPFFTTVQDYMRVEPAKIWIYD
;
A
#
# COMPACT_ATOMS: atom_id res chain seq x y z
N MET A 1 -29.15 52.39 66.14
CA MET A 1 -30.14 51.39 66.60
C MET A 1 -29.69 50.03 66.10
N ASN A 2 -29.28 49.17 67.05
CA ASN A 2 -29.17 47.69 67.10
C ASN A 2 -28.95 46.92 65.77
N SER A 3 -28.02 45.96 65.64
CA SER A 3 -27.31 45.14 66.62
C SER A 3 -26.06 44.45 66.02
N MET A 4 -25.06 44.27 66.89
CA MET A 4 -23.95 43.29 66.89
C MET A 4 -24.36 41.88 66.38
N GLN A 5 -23.51 40.99 65.85
CA GLN A 5 -22.34 40.29 66.44
C GLN A 5 -21.59 39.53 65.31
N ASN A 6 -20.27 39.67 65.17
CA ASN A 6 -19.15 38.84 65.68
C ASN A 6 -18.93 37.45 65.01
N ASN A 7 -17.75 37.28 64.38
CA ASN A 7 -16.66 36.33 64.75
C ASN A 7 -15.72 36.11 63.54
N ALA A 8 -14.46 36.56 63.58
CA ALA A 8 -13.27 35.86 64.13
C ALA A 8 -12.79 34.70 63.21
N GLN A 9 -11.80 34.93 62.33
CA GLN A 9 -10.33 34.82 62.52
C GLN A 9 -9.75 33.47 61.99
N PRO A 10 -8.42 33.40 61.69
CA PRO A 10 -7.88 32.72 60.51
C PRO A 10 -7.00 31.49 60.83
N ALA A 11 -6.78 30.62 59.84
CA ALA A 11 -5.68 29.64 59.73
C ALA A 11 -5.87 28.87 58.38
N ALA A 12 -4.94 28.25 57.68
CA ALA A 12 -3.54 27.92 57.89
C ALA A 12 -2.90 27.64 56.52
N THR A 13 -1.61 27.93 56.41
CA THR A 13 -0.68 27.37 55.42
C THR A 13 -0.53 25.85 55.65
N ALA A 14 -0.65 25.04 54.61
CA ALA A 14 -0.22 23.64 54.63
C ALA A 14 0.52 23.29 53.34
N LEU A 15 1.81 22.97 53.50
CA LEU A 15 2.69 22.31 52.54
C LEU A 15 2.15 20.92 52.18
N MET A 16 2.23 20.54 50.89
CA MET A 16 2.29 19.13 50.50
C MET A 16 3.41 18.90 49.47
N HIS A 17 4.21 17.87 49.79
CA HIS A 17 5.39 17.39 49.08
C HIS A 17 5.11 16.82 47.67
N PRO A 18 6.14 16.71 46.81
CA PRO A 18 6.05 16.17 45.47
C PRO A 18 6.01 14.63 45.52
N GLY A 19 4.87 14.05 45.15
CA GLY A 19 4.67 12.60 45.04
C GLY A 19 4.41 12.17 43.61
N SER A 20 5.40 11.46 43.04
CA SER A 20 5.27 10.43 41.99
C SER A 20 4.59 10.77 40.65
N SER A 21 5.26 11.62 39.85
CA SER A 21 5.03 11.69 38.39
C SER A 21 5.45 10.42 37.62
N GLU A 22 6.16 9.48 38.27
CA GLU A 22 6.64 8.25 37.62
C GLU A 22 5.60 7.12 37.55
N ASN A 23 4.57 7.12 38.41
CA ASN A 23 3.57 6.05 38.42
C ASN A 23 2.39 6.25 37.44
N ARG A 24 2.16 7.47 36.95
CA ARG A 24 1.16 7.71 35.89
C ARG A 24 1.68 7.35 34.50
N ALA A 25 3.00 7.43 34.29
CA ALA A 25 3.63 7.06 33.02
C ALA A 25 3.74 5.54 32.83
N SER A 26 3.82 4.75 33.91
CA SER A 26 3.87 3.28 33.85
C SER A 26 2.49 2.66 33.65
N ILE A 27 1.45 3.18 34.34
CA ILE A 27 0.07 2.68 34.21
C ILE A 27 -0.50 3.00 32.81
N MET A 28 -0.19 4.17 32.23
CA MET A 28 -0.55 4.47 30.83
C MET A 28 0.24 3.69 29.78
N ARG A 29 1.35 3.03 30.14
CA ARG A 29 2.09 2.15 29.21
C ARG A 29 1.51 0.75 29.14
N GLN A 30 0.88 0.26 30.21
CA GLN A 30 0.35 -1.11 30.27
C GLN A 30 -1.06 -1.22 29.70
N GLU A 31 -1.94 -0.22 29.91
CA GLU A 31 -3.30 -0.24 29.34
C GLU A 31 -3.36 0.10 27.84
N ASN A 32 -2.31 0.74 27.29
CA ASN A 32 -2.23 1.06 25.85
C ASN A 32 -1.70 -0.07 24.97
N LEU A 33 -1.26 -1.20 25.55
CA LEU A 33 -0.76 -2.36 24.81
C LEU A 33 -1.87 -3.32 24.36
N GLU A 34 -3.08 -3.24 24.95
CA GLU A 34 -4.16 -4.19 24.67
C GLU A 34 -5.38 -3.59 23.92
N ALA A 35 -5.50 -2.26 23.82
CA ALA A 35 -6.70 -1.61 23.25
C ALA A 35 -6.49 -0.87 21.90
N GLY A 36 -5.31 -0.94 21.28
CA GLY A 36 -4.93 -0.03 20.18
C GLY A 36 -4.54 -0.64 18.83
N LEU A 37 -4.78 -1.93 18.60
CA LEU A 37 -4.44 -2.60 17.33
C LEU A 37 -5.69 -2.95 16.50
N SER A 38 -6.61 -1.98 16.35
CA SER A 38 -7.49 -1.99 15.18
C SER A 38 -6.68 -1.46 13.99
N VAL A 39 -6.32 -2.40 13.12
CA VAL A 39 -5.93 -2.22 11.71
C VAL A 39 -6.17 -0.79 11.20
N ILE A 40 -5.11 0.00 11.08
CA ILE A 40 -5.11 1.11 10.11
C ILE A 40 -5.02 0.42 8.75
N SER A 41 -6.18 -0.02 8.25
CA SER A 41 -6.35 -0.20 6.83
C SER A 41 -6.18 1.19 6.22
N SER A 42 -5.41 1.26 5.14
CA SER A 42 -5.42 2.41 4.25
C SER A 42 -6.87 2.90 4.06
N PRO A 43 -7.14 4.20 3.82
CA PRO A 43 -8.48 4.71 3.52
C PRO A 43 -9.12 4.17 2.22
N LEU A 44 -8.62 3.07 1.67
CA LEU A 44 -9.08 2.38 0.47
C LEU A 44 -9.25 0.88 0.75
N THR A 45 -9.88 0.54 1.86
CA THR A 45 -10.77 -0.62 1.91
C THR A 45 -12.15 -0.13 2.32
N ALA A 46 -12.71 0.80 1.55
CA ALA A 46 -14.15 0.71 1.30
C ALA A 46 -14.41 -0.74 0.88
N SER A 47 -15.47 -1.36 1.39
CA SER A 47 -15.94 -2.63 0.84
C SER A 47 -15.84 -2.52 -0.68
N GLN A 48 -14.95 -3.32 -1.28
CA GLN A 48 -15.05 -3.57 -2.71
C GLN A 48 -16.29 -4.45 -2.86
N ASP A 49 -17.45 -3.87 -2.62
CA ASP A 49 -18.69 -4.38 -3.14
C ASP A 49 -18.46 -4.40 -4.63
N VAL A 50 -18.21 -5.61 -5.13
CA VAL A 50 -18.08 -5.87 -6.55
C VAL A 50 -19.45 -5.53 -7.11
N LEU A 51 -19.61 -4.28 -7.55
CA LEU A 51 -20.75 -3.88 -8.36
C LEU A 51 -20.89 -4.95 -9.43
N PRO A 52 -22.07 -5.60 -9.54
CA PRO A 52 -22.24 -6.72 -10.45
C PRO A 52 -21.73 -6.32 -11.83
N SER A 53 -20.99 -7.20 -12.49
CA SER A 53 -20.44 -6.95 -13.84
C SER A 53 -21.48 -6.38 -14.81
N GLY A 54 -22.76 -6.71 -14.61
CA GLY A 54 -23.89 -6.15 -15.35
C GLY A 54 -24.05 -4.63 -15.26
N VAL A 55 -23.67 -3.96 -14.17
CA VAL A 55 -23.76 -2.48 -14.07
C VAL A 55 -22.77 -1.82 -15.03
N ARG A 56 -21.53 -2.31 -15.08
CA ARG A 56 -20.50 -1.77 -15.99
C ARG A 56 -20.87 -1.99 -17.45
N HIS A 57 -21.37 -3.19 -17.77
CA HIS A 57 -21.80 -3.51 -19.12
C HIS A 57 -22.94 -2.58 -19.58
N ARG A 58 -23.99 -2.40 -18.77
CA ARG A 58 -25.08 -1.48 -19.09
C ARG A 58 -24.60 -0.05 -19.29
N LEU A 59 -23.65 0.41 -18.46
CA LEU A 59 -23.08 1.75 -18.60
C LEU A 59 -22.28 1.88 -19.90
N ALA A 60 -21.44 0.89 -20.23
CA ALA A 60 -20.69 0.87 -21.48
C ALA A 60 -21.62 0.86 -22.70
N THR A 61 -22.71 0.08 -22.68
CA THR A 61 -23.74 0.09 -23.73
C THR A 61 -24.44 1.44 -23.83
N ALA A 62 -24.74 2.09 -22.70
CA ALA A 62 -25.37 3.41 -22.71
C ALA A 62 -24.48 4.51 -23.33
N TYR A 63 -23.15 4.35 -23.26
CA TYR A 63 -22.17 5.25 -23.86
C TYR A 63 -21.66 4.78 -25.24
N GLU A 64 -22.26 3.74 -25.81
CA GLU A 64 -21.85 3.24 -27.13
C GLU A 64 -22.00 4.32 -28.21
N GLY A 65 -20.90 4.59 -28.93
CA GLY A 65 -20.84 5.63 -29.96
C GLY A 65 -20.61 7.06 -29.44
N TYR A 66 -20.54 7.28 -28.13
CA TYR A 66 -20.27 8.59 -27.55
C TYR A 66 -18.78 8.79 -27.27
N GLU A 67 -18.31 10.02 -27.50
CA GLU A 67 -17.06 10.51 -26.93
C GLU A 67 -17.36 11.17 -25.59
N PHE A 68 -16.57 10.87 -24.56
CA PHE A 68 -16.77 11.44 -23.23
C PHE A 68 -15.44 11.67 -22.53
N ASP A 69 -15.41 12.69 -21.68
CA ASP A 69 -14.26 13.02 -20.85
C ASP A 69 -14.39 12.40 -19.45
N LEU A 70 -13.24 12.02 -18.89
CA LEU A 70 -13.15 11.46 -17.54
C LEU A 70 -12.60 12.50 -16.56
N PRO A 71 -13.45 13.11 -15.71
CA PRO A 71 -12.98 14.10 -14.75
C PRO A 71 -11.96 13.47 -13.77
N ALA A 72 -10.95 14.27 -13.42
CA ALA A 72 -9.91 13.90 -12.48
C ALA A 72 -10.17 14.51 -11.11
N PHE A 73 -9.79 13.79 -10.07
CA PHE A 73 -9.64 14.34 -8.73
C PHE A 73 -8.31 13.92 -8.14
N ILE A 74 -7.84 14.65 -7.14
CA ILE A 74 -6.55 14.44 -6.51
C ILE A 74 -6.79 14.13 -5.03
N ASP A 75 -6.18 13.06 -4.50
CA ASP A 75 -6.24 12.81 -3.05
C ASP A 75 -5.34 13.76 -2.28
N PHE A 76 -5.40 13.72 -0.94
CA PHE A 76 -4.58 14.59 -0.09
C PHE A 76 -3.05 14.38 -0.27
N ARG A 77 -2.61 13.33 -0.98
CA ARG A 77 -1.19 13.03 -1.25
C ARG A 77 -0.76 13.47 -2.64
N GLY A 78 -1.66 13.97 -3.48
CA GLY A 78 -1.36 14.34 -4.85
C GLY A 78 -1.61 13.25 -5.89
N ILE A 79 -2.19 12.10 -5.51
CA ILE A 79 -2.47 11.00 -6.44
C ILE A 79 -3.73 11.31 -7.24
N ILE A 80 -3.65 11.17 -8.56
CA ILE A 80 -4.77 11.41 -9.49
C ILE A 80 -5.66 10.18 -9.57
N TYR A 81 -6.95 10.39 -9.37
CA TYR A 81 -8.01 9.41 -9.52
C TYR A 81 -9.04 9.90 -10.55
N ARG A 82 -9.90 8.97 -11.00
CA ARG A 82 -11.02 9.24 -11.90
C ARG A 82 -12.30 8.76 -11.20
N CYS A 83 -13.41 9.46 -11.42
CA CYS A 83 -14.67 9.05 -10.82
C CYS A 83 -15.42 8.08 -11.74
N GLY A 84 -16.32 7.29 -11.15
CA GLY A 84 -17.13 6.31 -11.88
C GLY A 84 -16.48 4.94 -11.95
N ILE A 85 -17.05 4.06 -12.77
CA ILE A 85 -16.70 2.63 -12.85
C ILE A 85 -16.15 2.20 -14.23
N LEU A 86 -16.04 3.18 -15.14
CA LEU A 86 -15.64 3.00 -16.53
C LEU A 86 -14.48 3.95 -16.84
N HIS A 87 -13.27 3.61 -16.35
CA HIS A 87 -12.06 4.41 -16.55
C HIS A 87 -10.79 3.55 -16.48
N PHE A 88 -9.65 4.08 -16.93
CA PHE A 88 -8.40 3.31 -17.08
C PHE A 88 -7.79 2.80 -15.77
N HIS A 89 -8.14 3.35 -14.61
CA HIS A 89 -7.67 2.82 -13.31
C HIS A 89 -8.45 1.57 -12.84
N GLU A 90 -9.56 1.19 -13.49
CA GLU A 90 -10.37 0.03 -13.10
C GLU A 90 -9.77 -1.31 -13.52
N ARG A 91 -10.48 -2.42 -13.28
CA ARG A 91 -10.11 -3.78 -13.70
C ARG A 91 -10.16 -3.95 -15.23
N ASP A 92 -9.54 -5.03 -15.71
CA ASP A 92 -9.33 -5.30 -17.15
C ASP A 92 -10.59 -5.19 -18.01
N LEU A 93 -11.73 -5.68 -17.52
CA LEU A 93 -13.01 -5.58 -18.25
C LEU A 93 -13.41 -4.12 -18.54
N ALA A 94 -13.30 -3.23 -17.54
CA ALA A 94 -13.66 -1.82 -17.72
C ALA A 94 -12.66 -1.10 -18.63
N ARG A 95 -11.36 -1.45 -18.55
CA ARG A 95 -10.33 -0.91 -19.46
C ARG A 95 -10.57 -1.32 -20.90
N GLY A 96 -11.02 -2.56 -21.14
CA GLY A 96 -11.32 -3.07 -22.47
C GLY A 96 -12.57 -2.47 -23.13
N MET A 97 -13.41 -1.77 -22.36
CA MET A 97 -14.65 -1.14 -22.84
C MET A 97 -14.47 0.32 -23.28
N ILE A 98 -13.28 0.90 -23.10
CA ILE A 98 -12.99 2.30 -23.42
C ILE A 98 -11.77 2.44 -24.31
N LEU A 99 -11.84 3.37 -25.24
CA LEU A 99 -10.77 3.70 -26.21
C LEU A 99 -10.56 5.20 -26.22
N PHE A 100 -9.40 5.67 -26.70
CA PHE A 100 -9.16 7.10 -26.87
C PHE A 100 -9.91 7.64 -28.10
N SER A 101 -10.70 8.70 -27.91
CA SER A 101 -11.24 9.51 -29.01
C SER A 101 -10.12 10.33 -29.66
N GLY A 102 -10.19 10.52 -30.98
CA GLY A 102 -9.24 11.37 -31.72
C GLY A 102 -8.19 10.66 -32.59
N ARG A 103 -7.37 11.47 -33.27
CA ARG A 103 -6.42 11.01 -34.30
C ARG A 103 -5.37 10.07 -33.71
N SER A 104 -5.16 8.97 -34.43
CA SER A 104 -4.05 8.04 -34.27
C SER A 104 -2.78 8.81 -33.90
N LEU A 105 -2.29 8.61 -32.68
CA LEU A 105 -0.85 8.55 -32.53
C LEU A 105 -0.44 7.43 -33.48
N GLU A 106 0.41 7.68 -34.48
CA GLU A 106 1.06 6.61 -35.23
C GLU A 106 1.52 5.62 -34.17
N PRO A 107 0.90 4.43 -34.05
CA PRO A 107 1.27 3.52 -32.99
C PRO A 107 2.72 3.20 -33.28
N ASP A 108 3.60 3.42 -32.31
CA ASP A 108 4.87 2.70 -32.32
C ASP A 108 4.47 1.23 -32.26
N VAL A 109 4.31 0.61 -33.44
CA VAL A 109 3.78 -0.74 -33.63
C VAL A 109 4.61 -1.71 -32.80
N THR A 110 5.90 -1.42 -32.68
CA THR A 110 6.85 -2.12 -31.82
C THR A 110 6.43 -2.08 -30.36
N ARG A 111 6.09 -0.89 -29.82
CA ARG A 111 5.60 -0.77 -28.43
C ARG A 111 4.25 -1.44 -28.22
N PHE A 112 3.34 -1.34 -29.18
CA PHE A 112 2.04 -1.99 -29.07
C PHE A 112 2.17 -3.51 -28.99
N TYR A 113 2.94 -4.11 -29.90
CA TYR A 113 3.18 -5.55 -29.92
C TYR A 113 3.97 -6.03 -28.71
N ALA A 114 5.03 -5.30 -28.33
CA ALA A 114 5.78 -5.62 -27.13
C ALA A 114 4.89 -5.58 -25.89
N ALA A 115 4.13 -4.49 -25.68
CA ALA A 115 3.21 -4.38 -24.55
C ALA A 115 2.16 -5.50 -24.54
N SER A 116 1.59 -5.82 -25.69
CA SER A 116 0.62 -6.91 -25.84
C SER A 116 1.23 -8.27 -25.50
N ALA A 117 2.47 -8.52 -25.93
CA ALA A 117 3.21 -9.71 -25.52
C ALA A 117 3.42 -9.75 -24.01
N PHE A 118 3.85 -8.64 -23.40
CA PHE A 118 4.07 -8.55 -21.95
C PHE A 118 2.80 -8.78 -21.11
N HIS A 119 1.62 -8.53 -21.67
CA HIS A 119 0.35 -8.91 -21.03
C HIS A 119 0.14 -10.42 -20.98
N TYR A 120 0.65 -11.15 -21.97
CA TYR A 120 0.50 -12.60 -22.07
C TYR A 120 1.62 -13.36 -21.38
N ASN A 121 2.87 -12.95 -21.60
CA ASN A 121 4.08 -13.62 -21.11
C ASN A 121 5.09 -12.62 -20.55
N LYS A 122 6.03 -13.10 -19.74
CA LYS A 122 7.19 -12.30 -19.33
C LYS A 122 8.33 -12.46 -20.31
N PHE A 123 9.07 -11.38 -20.53
CA PHE A 123 10.27 -11.37 -21.35
C PHE A 123 11.40 -10.64 -20.61
N SER A 124 12.63 -11.07 -20.84
CA SER A 124 13.83 -10.40 -20.32
C SER A 124 14.26 -9.23 -21.19
N HIS A 125 13.79 -9.15 -22.43
CA HIS A 125 14.14 -8.11 -23.39
C HIS A 125 12.89 -7.69 -24.18
N VAL A 126 12.80 -6.38 -24.49
CA VAL A 126 11.69 -5.83 -25.27
C VAL A 126 11.67 -6.43 -26.68
N GLN A 127 12.84 -6.59 -27.31
CA GLN A 127 12.92 -7.15 -28.67
C GLN A 127 12.34 -8.58 -28.74
N HIS A 128 12.69 -9.45 -27.78
CA HIS A 128 12.14 -10.81 -27.75
C HIS A 128 10.62 -10.84 -27.62
N SER A 129 10.04 -9.90 -26.85
CA SER A 129 8.59 -9.80 -26.71
C SER A 129 7.91 -9.44 -28.03
N PHE A 130 8.54 -8.55 -28.80
CA PHE A 130 8.09 -8.16 -30.13
C PHE A 130 8.18 -9.34 -31.11
N ASP A 131 9.33 -10.00 -31.19
CA ASP A 131 9.56 -11.14 -32.10
C ASP A 131 8.57 -12.29 -31.80
N TRP A 132 8.33 -12.55 -30.51
CA TRP A 132 7.34 -13.52 -30.07
C TRP A 132 5.91 -13.14 -30.51
N PHE A 133 5.53 -11.86 -30.38
CA PHE A 133 4.21 -11.40 -30.79
C PHE A 133 3.99 -11.57 -32.29
N ILE A 134 4.96 -11.14 -33.11
CA ILE A 134 4.89 -11.25 -34.58
C ILE A 134 4.76 -12.70 -35.01
N SER A 135 5.55 -13.60 -34.41
CA SER A 135 5.54 -15.03 -34.75
C SER A 135 4.30 -15.78 -34.24
N SER A 136 3.76 -15.37 -33.09
CA SER A 136 2.64 -16.09 -32.44
C SER A 136 1.26 -15.54 -32.80
N VAL A 137 1.19 -14.28 -33.23
CA VAL A 137 -0.06 -13.54 -33.42
C VAL A 137 -0.10 -12.96 -34.83
N VAL A 138 -0.04 -13.84 -35.84
CA VAL A 138 -0.05 -13.49 -37.26
C VAL A 138 -1.39 -12.92 -37.75
N THR A 139 -2.44 -12.90 -36.92
CA THR A 139 -3.82 -12.69 -37.41
C THR A 139 -4.64 -11.63 -36.65
N LEU A 140 -4.06 -10.48 -36.30
CA LEU A 140 -4.86 -9.35 -35.80
C LEU A 140 -5.15 -8.34 -36.91
N SER A 141 -6.26 -8.52 -37.63
CA SER A 141 -6.75 -7.65 -38.71
C SER A 141 -7.46 -6.37 -38.24
N HIS A 142 -7.38 -6.01 -36.95
CA HIS A 142 -8.22 -4.95 -36.37
C HIS A 142 -7.51 -3.60 -36.24
N ASN A 143 -8.31 -2.53 -36.23
CA ASN A 143 -7.88 -1.13 -36.17
C ASN A 143 -7.30 -0.79 -34.77
N ARG A 144 -5.97 -0.67 -34.67
CA ARG A 144 -5.22 -0.50 -33.40
C ARG A 144 -5.04 0.95 -32.97
N LYS A 145 -5.55 1.90 -33.76
CA LYS A 145 -5.22 3.33 -33.64
C LYS A 145 -5.72 4.00 -32.36
N HIS A 146 -6.68 3.37 -31.67
CA HIS A 146 -7.35 3.93 -30.49
C HIS A 146 -7.05 3.15 -29.19
N VAL A 147 -6.26 2.09 -29.28
CA VAL A 147 -5.98 1.22 -28.12
C VAL A 147 -4.93 1.89 -27.22
N PRO A 148 -5.23 2.12 -25.94
CA PRO A 148 -4.27 2.69 -25.01
C PRO A 148 -3.08 1.74 -24.79
N ILE A 149 -1.85 2.25 -24.93
CA ILE A 149 -0.62 1.52 -24.57
C ILE A 149 -0.17 2.01 -23.20
N THR A 150 -0.12 1.11 -22.22
CA THR A 150 0.32 1.45 -20.86
C THR A 150 1.74 0.96 -20.59
N GLN A 151 2.59 1.81 -20.03
CA GLN A 151 3.91 1.44 -19.51
C GLN A 151 3.90 1.50 -17.98
N GLY A 152 3.85 0.33 -17.34
CA GLY A 152 3.89 0.24 -15.88
C GLY A 152 5.31 0.25 -15.35
N ALA A 153 5.59 1.08 -14.35
CA ALA A 153 6.86 1.01 -13.62
C ALA A 153 6.88 -0.21 -12.69
N SER A 154 7.95 -1.01 -12.74
CA SER A 154 8.17 -2.08 -11.77
C SER A 154 8.53 -1.49 -10.42
N ALA A 155 7.73 -1.80 -9.39
CA ALA A 155 7.98 -1.43 -8.00
C ALA A 155 8.41 0.04 -7.83
N SER A 156 7.55 0.99 -8.25
CA SER A 156 7.86 2.43 -8.31
C SER A 156 8.52 3.01 -7.06
N ALA A 157 8.17 2.53 -5.87
CA ALA A 157 8.74 2.98 -4.60
C ALA A 157 10.17 2.44 -4.33
N TYR A 158 10.58 1.37 -5.01
CA TYR A 158 11.91 0.75 -4.91
C TYR A 158 12.87 1.20 -6.04
N GLN A 159 12.43 2.12 -6.91
CA GLN A 159 13.06 2.54 -8.17
C GLN A 159 14.54 2.15 -8.32
N LEU A 160 14.79 1.19 -9.21
CA LEU A 160 16.10 0.59 -9.45
C LEU A 160 16.89 1.29 -10.57
N ILE A 161 18.21 1.15 -10.49
CA ILE A 161 19.21 1.56 -11.47
C ILE A 161 18.98 0.80 -12.79
N PRO A 162 19.08 1.44 -13.97
CA PRO A 162 19.01 0.76 -15.26
C PRO A 162 20.05 -0.36 -15.37
N SER A 163 19.66 -1.53 -15.88
CA SER A 163 20.61 -2.61 -16.13
C SER A 163 21.54 -2.22 -17.28
N ALA A 164 22.85 -2.28 -17.05
CA ALA A 164 23.85 -2.01 -18.10
C ALA A 164 23.73 -2.98 -19.30
N SER A 165 23.17 -4.18 -19.08
CA SER A 165 22.92 -5.18 -20.12
C SER A 165 21.64 -4.94 -20.95
N GLY A 166 20.80 -3.98 -20.58
CA GLY A 166 19.46 -3.81 -21.18
C GLY A 166 18.43 -4.84 -20.76
N GLU A 167 18.80 -5.80 -19.89
CA GLU A 167 17.89 -6.83 -19.38
C GLU A 167 16.87 -6.27 -18.39
N ILE A 168 15.61 -6.70 -18.53
CA ILE A 168 14.52 -6.38 -17.62
C ILE A 168 14.65 -7.24 -16.36
N LYS A 169 14.99 -6.59 -15.24
CA LYS A 169 15.12 -7.25 -13.95
C LYS A 169 13.78 -7.30 -13.19
N ASP A 170 13.40 -8.50 -12.78
CA ASP A 170 12.22 -8.73 -11.95
C ASP A 170 12.57 -8.74 -10.46
N ILE A 171 12.41 -7.58 -9.81
CA ILE A 171 12.73 -7.39 -8.39
C ILE A 171 12.11 -8.46 -7.48
N SER A 172 10.92 -8.95 -7.79
CA SER A 172 10.25 -9.95 -6.95
C SER A 172 10.85 -11.34 -7.11
N SER A 173 11.41 -11.65 -8.28
CA SER A 173 12.15 -12.91 -8.49
C SER A 173 13.51 -12.84 -7.82
N PHE A 174 14.21 -11.71 -7.96
CA PHE A 174 15.47 -11.47 -7.27
C PHE A 174 15.33 -11.56 -5.74
N MET A 175 14.34 -10.87 -5.17
CA MET A 175 14.05 -10.98 -3.72
C MET A 175 13.63 -12.38 -3.29
N LEU A 176 13.06 -13.20 -4.18
CA LEU A 176 12.72 -14.59 -3.85
C LEU A 176 13.99 -15.42 -3.68
N GLU A 177 14.90 -15.33 -4.64
CA GLU A 177 16.18 -16.06 -4.63
C GLU A 177 17.01 -15.67 -3.41
N GLU A 178 17.20 -14.36 -3.18
CA GLU A 178 17.96 -13.86 -2.02
C GLU A 178 17.29 -14.21 -0.69
N LEU A 179 15.94 -14.19 -0.60
CA LEU A 179 15.25 -14.58 0.62
C LEU A 179 15.45 -16.07 0.92
N GLN A 180 15.41 -16.92 -0.10
CA GLN A 180 15.67 -18.36 0.06
C GLN A 180 17.11 -18.62 0.50
N GLU A 181 18.08 -17.88 -0.04
CA GLU A 181 19.49 -17.95 0.38
C GLU A 181 19.66 -17.47 1.82
N TYR A 182 19.12 -16.30 2.16
CA TYR A 182 19.13 -15.75 3.52
C TYR A 182 18.52 -16.71 4.55
N MET A 183 17.43 -17.38 4.21
CA MET A 183 16.80 -18.39 5.07
C MET A 183 17.69 -19.61 5.31
N LYS A 184 18.41 -20.07 4.28
CA LYS A 184 19.34 -21.21 4.39
C LYS A 184 20.55 -20.86 5.24
N GLU A 185 21.11 -19.68 5.05
CA GLU A 185 22.33 -19.23 5.73
C GLU A 185 22.08 -18.88 7.20
N HIS A 186 21.09 -18.02 7.48
CA HIS A 186 20.91 -17.45 8.82
C HIS A 186 19.89 -18.19 9.69
N HIS A 187 19.03 -19.01 9.08
CA HIS A 187 17.95 -19.70 9.79
C HIS A 187 17.75 -21.16 9.30
N PRO A 188 18.81 -21.98 9.21
CA PRO A 188 18.67 -23.36 8.75
C PRO A 188 17.74 -24.15 9.69
N SER A 189 16.59 -24.57 9.16
CA SER A 189 15.58 -25.34 9.89
C SER A 189 14.67 -26.10 8.92
N ASP A 190 13.97 -27.13 9.41
CA ASP A 190 12.95 -27.82 8.62
C ASP A 190 11.85 -26.86 8.16
N LEU A 191 11.50 -25.90 9.03
CA LEU A 191 10.57 -24.82 8.73
C LEU A 191 11.01 -24.02 7.50
N THR A 192 12.22 -23.46 7.51
CA THR A 192 12.72 -22.64 6.39
C THR A 192 12.94 -23.45 5.13
N THR A 193 13.25 -24.74 5.26
CA THR A 193 13.37 -25.67 4.12
C THR A 193 12.01 -25.90 3.44
N VAL A 194 10.97 -26.23 4.22
CA VAL A 194 9.60 -26.44 3.69
C VAL A 194 9.07 -25.15 3.07
N VAL A 195 9.26 -24.02 3.75
CA VAL A 195 8.82 -22.72 3.25
C VAL A 195 9.57 -22.34 1.97
N SER A 196 10.89 -22.48 1.93
CA SER A 196 11.68 -22.13 0.74
C SER A 196 11.25 -22.88 -0.50
N LYS A 197 10.86 -24.15 -0.38
CA LYS A 197 10.35 -24.97 -1.50
C LYS A 197 8.99 -24.51 -2.02
N ASN A 198 8.17 -23.90 -1.16
CA ASN A 198 6.81 -23.48 -1.50
C ASN A 198 6.68 -21.96 -1.71
N LEU A 199 7.74 -21.19 -1.44
CA LEU A 199 7.80 -19.77 -1.73
C LEU A 199 7.75 -19.56 -3.24
N THR A 200 6.87 -18.66 -3.66
CA THR A 200 6.77 -18.23 -5.04
C THR A 200 6.98 -16.73 -5.14
N ARG A 201 7.33 -16.26 -6.34
CA ARG A 201 7.43 -14.84 -6.64
C ARG A 201 6.17 -14.07 -6.24
N LYS A 202 4.99 -14.66 -6.44
CA LYS A 202 3.71 -14.02 -6.08
C LYS A 202 3.59 -13.81 -4.58
N ILE A 203 4.01 -14.79 -3.80
CA ILE A 203 4.04 -14.70 -2.32
C ILE A 203 5.02 -13.61 -1.89
N VAL A 204 6.26 -13.66 -2.35
CA VAL A 204 7.31 -12.67 -2.03
C VAL A 204 6.86 -11.26 -2.39
N LYS A 205 6.28 -11.07 -3.57
CA LYS A 205 5.68 -9.80 -3.99
C LYS A 205 4.61 -9.33 -3.00
N GLY A 206 3.74 -10.23 -2.54
CA GLY A 206 2.66 -9.90 -1.60
C GLY A 206 3.13 -9.56 -0.19
N ILE A 207 4.20 -10.18 0.29
CA ILE A 207 4.69 -9.96 1.67
C ILE A 207 5.75 -8.85 1.77
N LEU A 208 6.64 -8.70 0.77
CA LEU A 208 7.76 -7.75 0.83
C LEU A 208 7.45 -6.41 0.18
N MET A 209 6.77 -6.39 -0.98
CA MET A 209 6.51 -5.10 -1.66
C MET A 209 5.75 -4.13 -0.76
N PRO A 210 4.72 -4.54 0.01
CA PRO A 210 3.97 -3.58 0.80
C PRO A 210 4.66 -3.08 2.07
N VAL A 211 5.85 -3.61 2.41
CA VAL A 211 6.62 -3.14 3.58
C VAL A 211 6.94 -1.65 3.46
N ILE A 212 7.26 -1.17 2.25
CA ILE A 212 7.51 0.25 1.98
C ILE A 212 6.27 1.14 2.22
N TYR A 213 5.08 0.55 2.18
CA TYR A 213 3.81 1.23 2.45
C TYR A 213 3.33 1.06 3.89
N GLY A 214 4.20 0.58 4.79
CA GLY A 214 3.91 0.46 6.22
C GLY A 214 3.31 -0.87 6.65
N LYS A 215 3.34 -1.91 5.81
CA LYS A 215 2.94 -3.27 6.22
C LYS A 215 3.78 -3.71 7.41
N THR A 216 3.12 -4.32 8.40
CA THR A 216 3.74 -4.72 9.67
C THR A 216 4.05 -6.21 9.71
N GLN A 217 4.92 -6.62 10.64
CA GLN A 217 5.19 -8.04 10.90
C GLN A 217 3.91 -8.82 11.23
N LYS A 218 2.99 -8.22 11.99
CA LYS A 218 1.70 -8.85 12.34
C LYS A 218 0.86 -9.11 11.09
N SER A 219 0.60 -8.08 10.28
CA SER A 219 -0.17 -8.23 9.04
C SER A 219 0.50 -9.19 8.05
N THR A 220 1.84 -9.25 8.03
CA THR A 220 2.55 -10.24 7.20
C THR A 220 2.41 -11.65 7.75
N ALA A 221 2.40 -11.85 9.07
CA ALA A 221 2.14 -13.15 9.67
C ALA A 221 0.70 -13.63 9.36
N ASP A 222 -0.27 -12.73 9.37
CA ASP A 222 -1.66 -13.03 8.98
C ASP A 222 -1.75 -13.47 7.51
N ASP A 223 -1.08 -12.78 6.59
CA ASP A 223 -1.00 -13.19 5.20
C ASP A 223 -0.31 -14.55 5.01
N LEU A 224 0.81 -14.76 5.71
CA LEU A 224 1.53 -16.04 5.68
C LEU A 224 0.67 -17.18 6.24
N LYS A 225 -0.18 -16.92 7.24
CA LYS A 225 -1.16 -17.88 7.74
C LYS A 225 -2.11 -18.30 6.63
N VAL A 226 -2.68 -17.35 5.90
CA VAL A 226 -3.60 -17.66 4.78
C VAL A 226 -2.89 -18.50 3.70
N LEU A 227 -1.62 -18.21 3.44
CA LEU A 227 -0.84 -18.88 2.39
C LEU A 227 -0.30 -20.26 2.78
N PHE A 228 0.05 -20.47 4.06
CA PHE A 228 0.77 -21.66 4.54
C PHE A 228 0.04 -22.41 5.66
N SER A 229 -1.22 -22.12 5.95
CA SER A 229 -1.98 -22.78 7.03
C SER A 229 -2.01 -24.30 6.94
N GLN A 230 -1.93 -24.86 5.73
CA GLN A 230 -1.89 -26.30 5.51
C GLN A 230 -0.54 -26.95 5.82
N TYR A 231 0.51 -26.15 5.99
CA TYR A 231 1.88 -26.63 6.20
C TYR A 231 2.43 -26.28 7.57
N LEU A 232 1.95 -25.19 8.20
CA LEU A 232 2.61 -24.57 9.36
C LEU A 232 1.66 -24.32 10.53
N ALA A 233 2.19 -24.39 11.74
CA ALA A 233 1.49 -23.93 12.95
C ALA A 233 1.48 -22.41 13.05
N TRP A 234 0.57 -21.84 13.84
CA TRP A 234 0.45 -20.39 14.03
C TRP A 234 1.77 -19.70 14.41
N GLN A 235 2.50 -20.27 15.36
CA GLN A 235 3.77 -19.70 15.86
C GLN A 235 4.83 -19.60 14.75
N ASP A 236 4.80 -20.49 13.77
CA ASP A 236 5.78 -20.52 12.69
C ASP A 236 5.53 -19.42 11.66
N HIS A 237 4.27 -19.01 11.46
CA HIS A 237 3.96 -17.83 10.64
C HIS A 237 4.54 -16.55 11.22
N VAL A 238 4.50 -16.40 12.55
CA VAL A 238 5.10 -15.24 13.24
C VAL A 238 6.62 -15.26 13.12
N LYS A 239 7.25 -16.44 13.28
CA LYS A 239 8.70 -16.59 13.06
C LYS A 239 9.08 -16.24 11.63
N LEU A 240 8.33 -16.76 10.65
CA LEU A 240 8.56 -16.51 9.24
C LEU A 240 8.44 -15.02 8.89
N ALA A 241 7.43 -14.33 9.41
CA ALA A 241 7.28 -12.89 9.24
C ALA A 241 8.49 -12.12 9.81
N LYS A 242 9.02 -12.53 10.97
CA LYS A 242 10.23 -11.93 11.55
C LYS A 242 11.44 -12.12 10.63
N ILE A 243 11.65 -13.33 10.10
CA ILE A 243 12.73 -13.65 9.15
C ILE A 243 12.60 -12.79 7.89
N SER A 244 11.41 -12.70 7.30
CA SER A 244 11.18 -11.88 6.10
C SER A 244 11.48 -10.39 6.34
N PHE A 245 11.15 -9.85 7.52
CA PHE A 245 11.49 -8.46 7.86
C PHE A 245 12.97 -8.27 8.15
N ALA A 246 13.65 -9.25 8.74
CA ALA A 246 15.10 -9.20 8.94
C ALA A 246 15.82 -9.16 7.58
N PHE A 247 15.43 -10.05 6.66
CA PHE A 247 15.89 -10.03 5.27
C PHE A 247 15.64 -8.68 4.60
N TRP A 248 14.41 -8.15 4.66
CA TRP A 248 14.09 -6.87 4.01
C TRP A 248 14.94 -5.72 4.56
N LYS A 249 15.15 -5.66 5.88
CA LYS A 249 16.01 -4.65 6.50
C LYS A 249 17.47 -4.77 6.09
N HIS A 250 17.96 -6.00 5.92
CA HIS A 250 19.29 -6.27 5.41
C HIS A 250 19.43 -5.75 3.97
N GLN A 251 18.50 -6.14 3.10
CA GLN A 251 18.56 -5.82 1.67
C GLN A 251 18.25 -4.36 1.34
N SER A 252 17.40 -3.73 2.14
CA SER A 252 16.90 -2.36 1.92
C SER A 252 17.29 -1.44 3.07
N ALA A 253 18.52 -1.58 3.58
CA ALA A 253 19.00 -0.85 4.76
C ALA A 253 18.79 0.67 4.65
N PHE A 254 19.12 1.26 3.50
CA PHE A 254 18.90 2.68 3.23
C PHE A 254 17.41 3.07 3.30
N LEU A 255 16.53 2.32 2.64
CA LEU A 255 15.08 2.57 2.66
C LEU A 255 14.53 2.39 4.08
N GLY A 256 15.00 1.38 4.82
CA GLY A 256 14.63 1.16 6.21
C GLY A 256 15.01 2.35 7.11
N ALA A 257 16.21 2.89 6.94
CA ALA A 257 16.66 4.09 7.64
C ALA A 257 15.81 5.32 7.28
N LEU A 258 15.52 5.53 5.99
CA LEU A 258 14.69 6.63 5.50
C LEU A 258 13.26 6.56 6.05
N ILE A 259 12.61 5.39 5.99
CA ILE A 259 11.27 5.17 6.56
C ILE A 259 11.30 5.43 8.07
N GLY A 260 12.36 4.97 8.76
CA GLY A 260 12.56 5.23 10.18
C GLY A 260 12.65 6.72 10.51
N LEU A 261 13.42 7.49 9.71
CA LEU A 261 13.54 8.94 9.84
C LEU A 261 12.20 9.64 9.62
N ILE A 262 11.48 9.32 8.54
CA ILE A 262 10.17 9.89 8.21
C ILE A 262 9.19 9.65 9.37
N ARG A 263 9.16 8.42 9.91
CA ARG A 263 8.32 8.08 11.07
C ARG A 263 8.69 8.88 12.31
N ASN A 264 9.98 9.04 12.61
CA ASN A 264 10.42 9.81 13.78
C ASN A 264 10.04 11.29 13.67
N ILE A 265 10.16 11.88 12.48
CA ILE A 265 9.69 13.25 12.21
C ILE A 265 8.17 13.33 12.44
N GLY A 266 7.41 12.37 11.90
CA GLY A 266 5.96 12.31 12.11
C GLY A 266 5.58 12.23 13.59
N ASN A 267 6.24 11.37 14.36
CA ASN A 267 6.01 11.26 15.80
C ASN A 267 6.34 12.56 16.55
N PHE A 268 7.44 13.22 16.20
CA PHE A 268 7.83 14.50 16.82
C PHE A 268 6.80 15.60 16.55
N VAL A 269 6.34 15.71 15.29
CA VAL A 269 5.34 16.70 14.88
C VAL A 269 3.98 16.43 15.52
N PHE A 270 3.56 15.17 15.58
CA PHE A 270 2.35 14.74 16.29
C PHE A 270 2.41 15.06 17.78
N ALA A 271 3.54 14.80 18.45
CA ALA A 271 3.72 15.11 19.87
C ALA A 271 3.64 16.63 20.18
N LYS A 272 3.80 17.48 19.16
CA LYS A 272 3.61 18.94 19.25
C LYS A 272 2.18 19.38 18.94
N GLY A 273 1.25 18.45 18.69
CA GLY A 273 -0.13 18.75 18.30
C GLY A 273 -0.21 19.46 16.95
N ARG A 274 0.68 19.13 16.01
CA ARG A 274 0.73 19.73 14.68
C ARG A 274 0.58 18.66 13.59
N PRO A 275 0.05 19.01 12.41
CA PRO A 275 0.04 18.13 11.26
C PRO A 275 1.41 18.06 10.59
N VAL A 276 1.70 16.95 9.92
CA VAL A 276 2.90 16.84 9.07
C VAL A 276 2.60 17.51 7.73
N VAL A 277 3.40 18.51 7.38
CA VAL A 277 3.24 19.28 6.13
C VAL A 277 4.47 19.11 5.26
N TYR A 278 4.29 18.76 4.00
CA TYR A 278 5.36 18.74 3.01
C TYR A 278 4.85 19.22 1.65
N ARG A 279 5.78 19.72 0.83
CA ARG A 279 5.46 20.36 -0.45
C ARG A 279 6.35 19.81 -1.55
N ILE A 280 5.75 19.57 -2.71
CA ILE A 280 6.41 19.35 -4.00
C ILE A 280 6.10 20.56 -4.92
N PRO A 281 6.80 20.75 -6.06
CA PRO A 281 6.71 21.98 -6.86
C PRO A 281 5.31 22.48 -7.23
N PHE A 282 4.26 21.64 -7.18
CA PHE A 282 2.89 22.01 -7.54
C PHE A 282 1.81 21.52 -6.56
N PHE A 283 2.20 20.95 -5.41
CA PHE A 283 1.26 20.36 -4.48
C PHE A 283 1.77 20.41 -3.05
N THR A 284 0.89 20.74 -2.12
CA THR A 284 1.18 20.73 -0.68
C THR A 284 0.31 19.67 -0.04
N THR A 285 0.94 18.74 0.66
CA THR A 285 0.25 17.71 1.44
C THR A 285 0.23 18.12 2.90
N VAL A 286 -0.94 18.03 3.51
CA VAL A 286 -1.15 18.16 4.96
C VAL A 286 -1.66 16.83 5.48
N GLN A 287 -0.86 16.14 6.30
CA GLN A 287 -1.27 14.92 6.98
C GLN A 287 -1.73 15.27 8.40
N ASP A 288 -3.04 15.38 8.57
CA ASP A 288 -3.72 15.76 9.81
C ASP A 288 -4.65 14.64 10.29
N TYR A 289 -4.07 13.48 10.58
CA TYR A 289 -4.85 12.34 11.04
C TYR A 289 -5.40 12.61 12.44
N MET A 290 -6.72 12.54 12.58
CA MET A 290 -7.43 12.75 13.83
C MET A 290 -8.12 11.46 14.30
N ARG A 291 -8.29 11.32 15.62
CA ARG A 291 -9.14 10.28 16.19
C ARG A 291 -10.60 10.65 15.94
N VAL A 292 -11.33 9.81 15.23
CA VAL A 292 -12.78 9.94 15.08
C VAL A 292 -13.45 9.31 16.31
N GLU A 293 -14.31 10.07 16.99
CA GLU A 293 -15.11 9.57 18.10
C GLU A 293 -16.55 9.33 17.63
N PRO A 294 -17.09 8.11 17.78
CA PRO A 294 -18.43 7.81 17.33
C PRO A 294 -19.48 8.49 18.22
N ALA A 295 -20.39 9.23 17.60
CA ALA A 295 -21.59 9.74 18.29
C ALA A 295 -22.71 8.71 18.18
N LYS A 296 -23.34 8.36 19.31
CA LYS A 296 -24.55 7.53 19.33
C LYS A 296 -25.77 8.43 19.10
N ILE A 297 -26.44 8.25 17.98
CA ILE A 297 -27.70 8.93 17.65
C ILE A 297 -28.83 7.93 17.90
N TRP A 298 -29.79 8.31 18.73
CA TRP A 298 -31.03 7.55 18.94
C TRP A 298 -32.12 8.19 18.08
N ILE A 299 -32.80 7.37 17.28
CA ILE A 299 -33.97 7.76 16.50
C ILE A 299 -35.15 7.09 17.18
N TYR A 300 -36.11 7.88 17.65
CA TYR A 300 -37.37 7.40 18.18
C TYR A 300 -38.44 7.61 17.10
N ASP A 301 -39.27 6.59 16.87
CA ASP A 301 -40.44 6.64 15.99
C ASP A 301 -41.62 7.34 16.69
#